data_AF-A0A8D2E547-F1
#
_entry.id   AF-A0A8D2E547-F1
#
_cell.length_a   1.000
_cell.length_b   1.000
_cell.length_c   1.000
_cell.angle_alpha   90.00
_cell.angle_beta   90.00
_cell.angle_gamma   90.00
#
_symmetry.space_group_name_H-M   'P 1'
#
loop_
_entity.id
_entity.type
_entity.pdbx_description
1 polymer ?
#
loop_
_entity_poly.entity_id
_entity_poly.type
_entity_poly.pdbx_seq_one_letter_code
_entity_poly.pdbx_strand_id
1 'polypeptide(L)'
;VASPCSPGVGSVSRPSQFCTQLQNKRTVASTWKRTWIQTKWGTDTPSTDKILMEEVKSEEQLKEAVEEDKQALADTEGSQQSSQILVEAANMYSIQGFCKDSLEVADVLEKATLCVPEEEIKDNNPHLKNLCETLTMSEVQIQEVFSKHCQAEPWRHFSHMKTQRENPTHEVFPVVLVTKVRFKLHGQFLRPALVGVVKKA
;
A
#
# COMPACT_ATOMS: atom_id res chain seq x y z
N VAL A 1 -104.85 24.27 55.89
CA VAL A 1 -104.91 25.70 56.27
C VAL A 1 -103.92 25.93 57.39
N ALA A 2 -103.17 27.03 57.26
CA ALA A 2 -102.39 27.70 58.30
C ALA A 2 -101.02 27.09 58.71
N SER A 3 -99.96 27.80 58.30
CA SER A 3 -98.75 28.05 59.10
C SER A 3 -99.15 28.61 60.49
N PRO A 4 -98.28 28.66 61.53
CA PRO A 4 -97.21 29.68 61.53
C PRO A 4 -95.99 29.43 62.48
N CYS A 5 -95.12 30.44 62.51
CA CYS A 5 -94.30 30.91 63.66
C CYS A 5 -92.89 30.34 63.88
N SER A 6 -91.91 31.23 63.70
CA SER A 6 -90.67 31.32 64.50
C SER A 6 -90.82 32.43 65.56
N PRO A 7 -90.01 32.43 66.63
CA PRO A 7 -89.14 33.59 66.87
C PRO A 7 -87.74 33.24 67.44
N GLY A 8 -86.84 34.26 67.45
CA GLY A 8 -85.42 34.25 67.89
C GLY A 8 -85.20 34.00 69.40
N VAL A 9 -84.04 34.26 70.04
CA VAL A 9 -82.91 35.20 69.86
C VAL A 9 -81.75 34.70 70.75
N GLY A 10 -80.48 35.00 70.43
CA GLY A 10 -79.41 35.00 71.47
C GLY A 10 -77.98 34.80 70.98
N SER A 11 -77.25 35.90 70.77
CA SER A 11 -75.80 35.96 70.61
C SER A 11 -75.10 36.24 71.95
N VAL A 12 -74.01 35.54 72.32
CA VAL A 12 -72.87 36.13 73.08
C VAL A 12 -71.57 35.33 72.80
N SER A 13 -70.49 36.10 72.70
CA SER A 13 -69.06 35.84 72.47
C SER A 13 -68.32 34.65 73.15
N ARG A 14 -67.34 34.16 72.37
CA ARG A 14 -66.06 33.43 72.65
C ARG A 14 -65.22 33.96 73.84
N PRO A 15 -64.06 33.35 74.22
CA PRO A 15 -63.50 31.98 74.00
C PRO A 15 -62.77 31.37 75.24
N SER A 16 -62.40 30.07 75.24
CA SER A 16 -61.13 29.62 75.89
C SER A 16 -60.77 28.15 75.60
N GLN A 17 -59.55 27.97 75.06
CA GLN A 17 -58.62 26.85 75.30
C GLN A 17 -59.11 25.40 75.13
N PHE A 18 -59.32 24.93 73.89
CA PHE A 18 -59.22 23.49 73.60
C PHE A 18 -58.90 23.19 72.13
N CYS A 19 -57.90 23.87 71.55
CA CYS A 19 -57.53 23.69 70.14
C CYS A 19 -56.00 23.67 69.93
N THR A 20 -55.28 22.83 70.69
CA THR A 20 -53.81 22.76 70.61
C THR A 20 -53.26 21.33 70.68
N GLN A 21 -54.00 20.32 70.20
CA GLN A 21 -53.48 18.93 70.18
C GLN A 21 -53.68 18.15 68.86
N LEU A 22 -54.35 18.73 67.84
CA LEU A 22 -54.55 18.07 66.53
C LEU A 22 -53.68 18.62 65.40
N GLN A 23 -52.95 19.72 65.61
CA GLN A 23 -52.00 20.25 64.62
C GLN A 23 -50.57 19.72 64.78
N ASN A 24 -50.22 19.09 65.90
CA ASN A 24 -48.83 18.63 66.13
C ASN A 24 -48.52 17.30 65.39
N LYS A 25 -49.48 16.35 65.31
CA LYS A 25 -49.23 15.02 64.72
C LYS A 25 -49.04 15.00 63.19
N ARG A 26 -49.52 16.02 62.45
CA ARG A 26 -49.26 16.18 61.00
C ARG A 26 -47.89 16.80 60.70
N THR A 27 -47.31 17.53 61.66
CA THR A 27 -46.07 18.28 61.47
C THR A 27 -44.83 17.42 61.71
N VAL A 28 -44.89 16.47 62.65
CA VAL A 28 -43.82 15.47 62.86
C VAL A 28 -43.72 14.41 61.75
N ALA A 29 -44.86 13.98 61.18
CA ALA A 29 -44.88 13.02 60.07
C ALA A 29 -44.34 13.60 58.75
N SER A 30 -44.47 14.92 58.57
CA SER A 30 -43.99 15.64 57.39
C SER A 30 -42.52 16.06 57.51
N THR A 31 -42.04 16.35 58.72
CA THR A 31 -40.62 16.65 58.97
C THR A 31 -39.73 15.42 58.96
N TRP A 32 -40.19 14.27 59.46
CA TRP A 32 -39.46 13.00 59.30
C TRP A 32 -39.35 12.60 57.82
N LYS A 33 -40.45 12.69 57.05
CA LYS A 33 -40.42 12.40 55.61
C LYS A 33 -39.51 13.36 54.86
N ARG A 34 -39.50 14.66 55.21
CA ARG A 34 -38.62 15.66 54.60
C ARG A 34 -37.15 15.44 54.96
N THR A 35 -36.86 15.06 56.21
CA THR A 35 -35.51 14.69 56.67
C THR A 35 -35.04 13.42 55.97
N TRP A 36 -35.88 12.39 55.88
CA TRP A 36 -35.53 11.12 55.21
C TRP A 36 -35.26 11.30 53.71
N ILE A 37 -36.01 12.17 53.03
CA ILE A 37 -35.78 12.54 51.62
C ILE A 37 -34.49 13.37 51.48
N GLN A 38 -34.21 14.29 52.41
CA GLN A 38 -32.96 15.06 52.42
C GLN A 38 -31.73 14.21 52.74
N THR A 39 -31.84 13.20 53.59
CA THR A 39 -30.73 12.27 53.89
C THR A 39 -30.53 11.24 52.77
N LYS A 40 -31.59 10.85 52.03
CA LYS A 40 -31.48 9.95 50.88
C LYS A 40 -30.94 10.62 49.62
N TRP A 41 -31.20 11.91 49.41
CA TRP A 41 -30.85 12.65 48.18
C TRP A 41 -29.96 13.88 48.43
N GLY A 42 -29.36 13.99 49.61
CA GLY A 42 -28.36 15.01 49.93
C GLY A 42 -26.99 14.62 49.38
N THR A 43 -26.57 15.32 48.32
CA THR A 43 -25.18 15.51 47.88
C THR A 43 -24.32 14.25 47.72
N ASP A 44 -24.53 13.58 46.59
CA ASP A 44 -23.45 13.04 45.76
C ASP A 44 -23.81 13.28 44.29
N THR A 45 -24.18 14.52 43.93
CA THR A 45 -24.08 14.95 42.54
C THR A 45 -22.60 15.28 42.32
N PRO A 46 -21.84 14.52 41.52
CA PRO A 46 -20.50 14.96 41.14
C PRO A 46 -20.66 16.37 40.55
N SER A 47 -19.93 17.33 41.10
CA SER A 47 -19.95 18.74 40.68
C SER A 47 -20.06 18.80 39.16
N THR A 48 -20.91 19.66 38.59
CA THR A 48 -21.04 19.83 37.14
C THR A 48 -19.67 19.99 36.47
N ASP A 49 -18.70 20.58 37.19
CA ASP A 49 -17.29 20.67 36.78
C ASP A 49 -16.58 19.32 36.61
N LYS A 50 -16.85 18.32 37.47
CA LYS A 50 -16.29 16.97 37.36
C LYS A 50 -16.82 16.23 36.13
N ILE A 51 -18.10 16.42 35.81
CA ILE A 51 -18.74 15.84 34.61
C ILE A 51 -18.15 16.50 33.35
N LEU A 52 -18.02 17.83 33.34
CA LEU A 52 -17.40 18.57 32.23
C LEU A 52 -15.93 18.18 32.03
N MET A 53 -15.17 17.96 33.11
CA MET A 53 -13.79 17.48 33.02
C MET A 53 -13.70 16.04 32.46
N GLU A 54 -14.65 15.17 32.81
CA GLU A 54 -14.71 13.79 32.30
C GLU A 54 -15.15 13.73 30.84
N GLU A 55 -16.08 14.61 30.41
CA GLU A 55 -16.46 14.80 29.01
C GLU A 55 -15.28 15.30 28.16
N VAL A 56 -14.58 16.36 28.61
CA VAL A 56 -13.41 16.89 27.91
C VAL A 56 -12.30 15.83 27.79
N LYS A 57 -12.04 15.06 28.85
CA LYS A 57 -11.07 13.96 28.82
C LYS A 57 -11.49 12.86 27.84
N SER A 58 -12.77 12.52 27.79
CA SER A 58 -13.29 11.51 26.86
C SER A 58 -13.21 11.99 25.41
N GLU A 59 -13.48 13.27 25.16
CA GLU A 59 -13.31 13.88 23.83
C GLU A 59 -11.84 13.91 23.39
N GLU A 60 -10.90 14.17 24.30
CA GLU A 60 -9.47 14.14 24.02
C GLU A 60 -9.01 12.72 23.67
N GLN A 61 -9.43 11.70 24.44
CA GLN A 61 -9.16 10.30 24.14
C GLN A 61 -9.75 9.85 22.79
N LEU A 62 -10.96 10.33 22.45
CA LEU A 62 -11.56 10.05 21.15
C LEU A 62 -10.78 10.72 20.01
N LYS A 63 -10.28 11.94 20.21
CA LYS A 63 -9.45 12.63 19.21
C LYS A 63 -8.10 11.93 19.02
N GLU A 64 -7.47 11.49 20.11
CA GLU A 64 -6.24 10.72 20.08
C GLU A 64 -6.45 9.39 19.34
N ALA A 65 -7.47 8.62 19.69
CA ALA A 65 -7.78 7.36 19.01
C ALA A 65 -8.09 7.54 17.52
N VAL A 66 -8.83 8.59 17.15
CA VAL A 66 -9.12 8.89 15.74
C VAL A 66 -7.86 9.29 14.98
N GLU A 67 -6.92 9.98 15.61
CA GLU A 67 -5.66 10.36 14.99
C GLU A 67 -4.72 9.15 14.83
N GLU A 68 -4.66 8.27 15.83
CA GLU A 68 -3.96 6.98 15.74
C GLU A 68 -4.55 6.11 14.62
N ASP A 69 -5.87 6.00 14.51
CA ASP A 69 -6.54 5.24 13.46
C ASP A 69 -6.22 5.80 12.07
N LYS A 70 -6.23 7.13 11.89
CA LYS A 70 -5.85 7.76 10.62
C LYS A 70 -4.40 7.49 10.26
N GLN A 71 -3.50 7.57 11.25
CA GLN A 71 -2.08 7.28 11.03
C GLN A 71 -1.89 5.81 10.65
N ALA A 72 -2.55 4.87 11.35
CA ALA A 72 -2.51 3.45 11.05
C ALA A 72 -3.06 3.13 9.64
N LEU A 73 -4.12 3.82 9.20
CA LEU A 73 -4.64 3.71 7.84
C LEU A 73 -3.63 4.23 6.82
N ALA A 74 -3.03 5.40 7.05
CA ALA A 74 -2.01 5.97 6.17
C ALA A 74 -0.78 5.06 6.04
N ASP A 75 -0.30 4.47 7.14
CA ASP A 75 0.82 3.54 7.15
C ASP A 75 0.49 2.25 6.40
N THR A 76 -0.74 1.75 6.55
CA THR A 76 -1.23 0.56 5.83
C THR A 76 -1.28 0.82 4.32
N GLU A 77 -1.85 1.95 3.90
CA GLU A 77 -1.92 2.35 2.49
C GLU A 77 -0.52 2.55 1.90
N GLY A 78 0.39 3.22 2.62
CA GLY A 78 1.77 3.42 2.19
C GLY A 78 2.54 2.11 2.05
N SER A 79 2.34 1.16 2.98
CA SER A 79 2.91 -0.19 2.89
C SER A 79 2.34 -0.97 1.70
N GLN A 80 1.04 -0.85 1.42
CA GLN A 80 0.42 -1.49 0.26
C GLN A 80 0.97 -0.92 -1.06
N GLN A 81 1.08 0.40 -1.18
CA GLN A 81 1.65 1.06 -2.37
C GLN A 81 3.10 0.64 -2.58
N SER A 82 3.92 0.66 -1.51
CA SER A 82 5.31 0.24 -1.57
C SER A 82 5.44 -1.23 -1.98
N SER A 83 4.59 -2.10 -1.42
CA SER A 83 4.55 -3.51 -1.80
C SER A 83 4.16 -3.71 -3.26
N GLN A 84 3.21 -2.94 -3.79
CA GLN A 84 2.81 -3.03 -5.20
C GLN A 84 3.96 -2.66 -6.13
N ILE A 85 4.69 -1.57 -5.83
CA ILE A 85 5.88 -1.15 -6.59
C ILE A 85 6.96 -2.25 -6.58
N LEU A 86 7.19 -2.88 -5.42
CA LEU A 86 8.15 -3.99 -5.30
C LEU A 86 7.72 -5.22 -6.11
N VAL A 87 6.44 -5.56 -6.10
CA VAL A 87 5.88 -6.68 -6.89
C VAL A 87 5.98 -6.39 -8.38
N GLU A 88 5.67 -5.18 -8.82
CA GLU A 88 5.84 -4.76 -10.21
C GLU A 88 7.30 -4.83 -10.64
N ALA A 89 8.22 -4.31 -9.84
CA ALA A 89 9.65 -4.42 -10.09
C ALA A 89 10.12 -5.89 -10.16
N ALA A 90 9.70 -6.72 -9.20
CA ALA A 90 10.03 -8.14 -9.18
C ALA A 90 9.50 -8.86 -10.43
N ASN A 91 8.27 -8.57 -10.86
CA ASN A 91 7.69 -9.15 -12.07
C ASN A 91 8.50 -8.78 -13.32
N MET A 92 8.87 -7.50 -13.46
CA MET A 92 9.63 -7.00 -14.62
C MET A 92 11.03 -7.64 -14.71
N TYR A 93 11.68 -7.94 -13.58
CA TYR A 93 13.04 -8.52 -13.57
C TYR A 93 13.08 -10.03 -13.30
N SER A 94 11.94 -10.67 -13.02
CA SER A 94 11.86 -12.11 -12.74
C SER A 94 12.41 -12.97 -13.89
N ILE A 95 12.15 -12.58 -15.15
CA ILE A 95 12.60 -13.30 -16.34
C ILE A 95 14.10 -13.09 -16.65
N GLN A 96 14.76 -12.15 -15.96
CA GLN A 96 16.15 -11.79 -16.26
C GLN A 96 17.11 -12.98 -16.16
N GLY A 97 16.94 -13.84 -15.14
CA GLY A 97 17.74 -15.05 -14.98
C GLY A 97 17.57 -16.01 -16.16
N PHE A 98 16.32 -16.30 -16.52
CA PHE A 98 16.00 -17.14 -17.67
C PHE A 98 16.59 -16.61 -18.98
N CYS A 99 16.51 -15.30 -19.23
CA CYS A 99 17.10 -14.70 -20.42
C CYS A 99 18.62 -14.81 -20.43
N LYS A 100 19.30 -14.68 -19.28
CA LYS A 100 20.75 -14.88 -19.18
C LYS A 100 21.16 -16.31 -19.52
N ASP A 101 20.46 -17.30 -18.96
CA ASP A 101 20.77 -18.71 -19.20
C ASP A 101 20.47 -19.12 -20.65
N SER A 102 19.38 -18.59 -21.22
CA SER A 102 19.03 -18.82 -22.62
C SER A 102 20.06 -18.24 -23.59
N LEU A 103 20.74 -17.14 -23.24
CA LEU A 103 21.78 -16.53 -24.08
C LEU A 103 23.03 -17.43 -24.19
N GLU A 104 23.31 -18.23 -23.17
CA GLU A 104 24.40 -19.22 -23.25
C GLU A 104 24.05 -20.34 -24.22
N VAL A 105 22.78 -20.80 -24.23
CA VAL A 105 22.29 -21.78 -25.20
C VAL A 105 22.38 -21.26 -26.63
N ALA A 106 21.99 -20.00 -26.85
CA ALA A 106 22.09 -19.35 -28.15
C ALA A 106 23.54 -19.31 -28.68
N ASP A 107 24.50 -18.96 -27.81
CA ASP A 107 25.92 -18.93 -28.17
C ASP A 107 26.47 -20.33 -28.51
N VAL A 108 25.97 -21.38 -27.84
CA VAL A 108 26.34 -22.77 -28.16
C VAL A 108 25.80 -23.19 -29.52
N LEU A 109 24.57 -22.81 -29.87
CA LEU A 109 24.00 -23.08 -31.18
C LEU A 109 24.75 -22.34 -32.30
N GLU A 110 25.09 -21.06 -32.09
CA GLU A 110 25.91 -20.30 -33.05
C GLU A 110 27.26 -21.00 -33.30
N LYS A 111 27.93 -21.45 -32.23
CA LYS A 111 29.17 -22.24 -32.35
C LYS A 111 28.95 -23.56 -33.06
N ALA A 112 27.85 -24.27 -32.77
CA ALA A 112 27.54 -25.54 -33.41
C ALA A 112 27.36 -25.38 -34.93
N THR A 113 26.69 -24.32 -35.37
CA THR A 113 26.54 -23.97 -36.79
C THR A 113 27.89 -23.63 -37.42
N LEU A 114 28.77 -22.92 -36.71
CA LEU A 114 30.12 -22.58 -37.19
C LEU A 114 31.11 -23.76 -37.21
N CYS A 115 30.88 -24.78 -36.38
CA CYS A 115 31.75 -25.97 -36.33
C CYS A 115 31.63 -26.85 -37.58
N VAL A 116 30.52 -26.74 -38.32
CA VAL A 116 30.32 -27.51 -39.55
C VAL A 116 30.76 -26.66 -40.75
N PRO A 117 31.84 -27.05 -41.45
CA PRO A 117 32.26 -26.31 -42.64
C PRO A 117 31.20 -26.46 -43.75
N GLU A 118 30.87 -25.35 -44.41
CA GLU A 118 29.88 -25.33 -45.50
C GLU A 118 30.23 -26.30 -46.64
N GLU A 119 31.52 -26.60 -46.83
CA GLU A 119 31.99 -27.56 -47.83
C GLU A 119 31.60 -29.02 -47.57
N GLU A 120 31.27 -29.37 -46.33
CA GLU A 120 30.80 -30.71 -45.94
C GLU A 120 29.28 -30.83 -45.99
N ILE A 121 28.56 -29.69 -46.03
CA ILE A 121 27.11 -29.61 -46.23
C ILE A 121 26.78 -29.80 -47.71
N LYS A 122 27.11 -30.97 -48.24
CA LYS A 122 26.79 -31.39 -49.62
C LYS A 122 25.65 -32.38 -49.62
N ASP A 123 24.91 -32.45 -50.73
CA ASP A 123 23.83 -33.44 -50.93
C ASP A 123 24.32 -34.91 -50.89
N ASN A 124 25.64 -35.13 -50.94
CA ASN A 124 26.25 -36.44 -50.72
C ASN A 124 25.95 -37.03 -49.32
N ASN A 125 25.68 -36.20 -48.31
CA ASN A 125 25.33 -36.63 -46.95
C ASN A 125 24.03 -35.96 -46.47
N PRO A 126 22.85 -36.50 -46.84
CA PRO A 126 21.56 -35.89 -46.49
C PRO A 126 21.33 -35.82 -44.97
N HIS A 127 21.93 -36.73 -44.18
CA HIS A 127 21.82 -36.70 -42.72
C HIS A 127 22.46 -35.46 -42.08
N LEU A 128 23.62 -35.04 -42.57
CA LEU A 128 24.33 -33.86 -42.04
C LEU A 128 23.60 -32.57 -42.45
N LYS A 129 23.11 -32.52 -43.68
CA LYS A 129 22.31 -31.40 -44.20
C LYS A 129 21.05 -31.18 -43.35
N ASN A 130 20.28 -32.25 -43.13
CA ASN A 130 19.07 -32.18 -42.31
C ASN A 130 19.37 -31.75 -40.86
N LEU A 131 20.51 -32.18 -40.29
CA LEU A 131 20.92 -31.77 -38.94
C LEU A 131 21.28 -30.27 -38.86
N CYS A 132 22.02 -29.75 -39.84
CA CYS A 132 22.37 -28.33 -39.88
C CYS A 132 21.11 -27.46 -40.08
N GLU A 133 20.17 -27.93 -40.89
CA GLU A 133 18.90 -27.24 -41.11
C GLU A 133 18.07 -27.19 -39.81
N THR A 134 17.97 -28.30 -39.06
CA THR A 134 17.24 -28.29 -37.78
C THR A 134 17.92 -27.42 -36.71
N LEU A 135 19.26 -27.37 -36.67
CA LEU A 135 20.00 -26.46 -35.81
C LEU A 135 19.72 -25.00 -36.16
N THR A 136 19.72 -24.67 -37.45
CA THR A 136 19.40 -23.32 -37.94
C THR A 136 17.96 -22.93 -37.59
N MET A 137 17.00 -23.84 -37.73
CA MET A 137 15.62 -23.61 -37.31
C MET A 137 15.51 -23.36 -35.80
N SER A 138 16.27 -24.09 -34.98
CA SER A 138 16.28 -23.92 -33.52
C SER A 138 16.87 -22.58 -33.10
N GLU A 139 17.92 -22.13 -33.80
CA GLU A 139 18.51 -20.80 -33.60
C GLU A 139 17.48 -19.69 -33.87
N VAL A 140 16.74 -19.77 -34.98
CA VAL A 140 15.68 -18.82 -35.31
C VAL A 140 14.59 -18.79 -34.23
N GLN A 141 14.16 -19.96 -33.74
CA GLN A 141 13.15 -20.03 -32.67
C GLN A 141 13.61 -19.34 -31.39
N ILE A 142 14.88 -19.51 -31.01
CA ILE A 142 15.43 -18.83 -29.83
C ILE A 142 15.51 -17.32 -30.06
N GLN A 143 15.90 -16.87 -31.26
CA GLN A 143 15.90 -15.45 -31.61
C GLN A 143 14.48 -14.83 -31.58
N GLU A 144 13.45 -15.58 -31.99
CA GLU A 144 12.04 -15.15 -31.86
C GLU A 144 11.61 -15.02 -30.39
N VAL A 145 11.98 -15.98 -29.54
CA VAL A 145 11.72 -15.93 -28.10
C VAL A 145 12.37 -14.70 -27.48
N PHE A 146 13.62 -14.40 -27.87
CA PHE A 146 14.29 -13.18 -27.43
C PHE A 146 13.58 -11.93 -27.93
N SER A 147 13.16 -11.87 -29.20
CA SER A 147 12.51 -10.69 -29.77
C SER A 147 11.21 -10.30 -29.03
N LYS A 148 10.54 -11.27 -28.38
CA LYS A 148 9.32 -11.02 -27.59
C LYS A 148 9.62 -10.41 -26.22
N HIS A 149 10.72 -10.79 -25.58
CA HIS A 149 11.01 -10.47 -24.17
C HIS A 149 12.20 -9.53 -23.98
N CYS A 150 13.11 -9.48 -24.94
CA CYS A 150 14.38 -8.78 -24.90
C CYS A 150 14.55 -7.95 -26.18
N GLN A 151 15.10 -6.75 -26.04
CA GLN A 151 15.50 -5.97 -27.20
C GLN A 151 16.97 -6.30 -27.52
N ALA A 152 17.19 -6.93 -28.67
CA ALA A 152 18.52 -7.01 -29.25
C ALA A 152 18.96 -5.60 -29.63
N GLU A 153 20.15 -5.20 -29.19
CA GLU A 153 20.74 -3.94 -29.62
C GLU A 153 21.86 -4.27 -30.60
N PRO A 154 21.62 -4.10 -31.92
CA PRO A 154 22.71 -4.07 -32.88
C PRO A 154 23.68 -2.99 -32.41
N TRP A 155 24.96 -3.30 -32.35
CA TRP A 155 25.98 -2.35 -31.89
C TRP A 155 26.12 -1.19 -32.88
N ARG A 156 25.19 -0.24 -32.85
CA ARG A 156 25.29 1.05 -33.51
C ARG A 156 26.06 1.95 -32.57
N HIS A 157 27.34 2.16 -32.88
CA HIS A 157 28.23 3.18 -32.32
C HIS A 157 27.88 3.62 -30.89
N PHE A 158 28.55 3.03 -29.89
CA PHE A 158 28.64 3.64 -28.57
C PHE A 158 29.41 4.97 -28.69
N SER A 159 28.74 6.03 -29.16
CA SER A 159 29.21 7.42 -29.18
C SER A 159 28.96 8.14 -27.83
N HIS A 160 28.82 7.37 -26.74
CA HIS A 160 28.51 7.90 -25.40
C HIS A 160 29.59 7.63 -24.35
N MET A 161 30.77 7.13 -24.72
CA MET A 161 31.96 7.38 -23.92
C MET A 161 32.67 8.60 -24.48
N LYS A 162 32.12 9.79 -24.18
CA LYS A 162 32.88 11.04 -24.25
C LYS A 162 34.00 10.98 -23.21
N THR A 163 35.08 10.27 -23.52
CA THR A 163 36.37 10.71 -23.01
C THR A 163 36.64 12.03 -23.72
N GLN A 164 36.62 13.13 -22.98
CA GLN A 164 37.19 14.40 -23.42
C GLN A 164 38.64 14.15 -23.83
N ARG A 165 38.86 13.89 -25.11
CA ARG A 165 40.13 14.17 -25.76
C ARG A 165 39.81 14.99 -26.98
N GLU A 166 40.03 16.29 -26.84
CA GLU A 166 40.16 17.20 -27.95
C GLU A 166 41.30 16.70 -28.84
N ASN A 167 40.97 16.23 -30.03
CA ASN A 167 41.80 16.34 -31.22
C ASN A 167 40.89 16.27 -32.46
N PRO A 168 40.83 17.33 -33.29
CA PRO A 168 40.04 17.33 -34.51
C PRO A 168 40.89 16.75 -35.64
N THR A 169 40.93 15.43 -35.77
CA THR A 169 41.48 14.80 -36.98
C THR A 169 40.68 13.55 -37.25
N HIS A 170 39.72 13.67 -38.17
CA HIS A 170 38.89 12.62 -38.77
C HIS A 170 39.04 11.24 -38.09
N GLU A 171 38.22 10.98 -37.08
CA GLU A 171 38.20 9.68 -36.40
C GLU A 171 37.61 8.64 -37.37
N VAL A 172 38.50 7.98 -38.12
CA VAL A 172 38.17 6.73 -38.80
C VAL A 172 37.89 5.72 -37.68
N PHE A 173 36.62 5.49 -37.38
CA PHE A 173 36.25 4.46 -36.42
C PHE A 173 36.86 3.13 -36.91
N PRO A 174 37.68 2.46 -36.08
CA PRO A 174 38.24 1.17 -36.46
C PRO A 174 37.08 0.21 -36.75
N VAL A 175 37.22 -0.62 -37.79
CA VAL A 175 36.20 -1.64 -38.09
C VAL A 175 36.14 -2.60 -36.91
N VAL A 176 35.01 -2.59 -36.23
CA VAL A 176 34.78 -3.40 -35.02
C VAL A 176 34.04 -4.66 -35.44
N LEU A 177 34.67 -5.82 -35.25
CA LEU A 177 34.03 -7.12 -35.41
C LEU A 177 33.32 -7.46 -34.09
N VAL A 178 32.00 -7.54 -34.10
CA VAL A 178 31.22 -7.98 -32.94
C VAL A 178 31.23 -9.51 -32.92
N THR A 179 31.87 -10.11 -31.92
CA THR A 179 31.89 -11.56 -31.71
C THR A 179 30.69 -12.04 -30.90
N LYS A 180 30.19 -11.22 -29.96
CA LYS A 180 28.97 -11.54 -29.21
C LYS A 180 28.06 -10.32 -29.11
N VAL A 181 26.82 -10.49 -29.57
CA VAL A 181 25.77 -9.47 -29.47
C VAL A 181 25.29 -9.32 -28.02
N ARG A 182 24.89 -8.11 -27.65
CA ARG A 182 24.33 -7.79 -26.34
C ARG A 182 22.84 -7.52 -26.43
N PHE A 183 22.15 -7.92 -25.37
CA PHE A 183 20.71 -7.79 -25.23
C PHE A 183 20.37 -6.88 -24.04
N LYS A 184 19.31 -6.08 -24.21
CA LYS A 184 18.70 -5.26 -23.16
C LYS A 184 17.36 -5.85 -22.74
N LEU A 185 17.14 -5.89 -21.43
CA LEU A 185 15.86 -6.18 -20.79
C LEU A 185 15.47 -4.96 -19.96
N HIS A 186 14.35 -4.31 -20.30
CA HIS A 186 13.84 -3.13 -19.58
C HIS A 186 14.91 -2.05 -19.25
N GLY A 187 15.83 -1.79 -20.18
CA GLY A 187 16.90 -0.80 -20.01
C GLY A 187 18.18 -1.30 -19.32
N GLN A 188 18.18 -2.51 -18.76
CA GLN A 188 19.38 -3.15 -18.22
C GLN A 188 20.01 -4.12 -19.22
N PHE A 189 21.34 -4.20 -19.25
CA PHE A 189 22.06 -5.14 -20.10
C PHE A 189 22.14 -6.53 -19.46
N LEU A 190 21.80 -7.58 -20.22
CA LEU A 190 21.88 -8.97 -19.76
C LEU A 190 23.32 -9.49 -19.74
N ARG A 191 24.14 -9.05 -20.71
CA ARG A 191 25.56 -9.41 -20.84
C ARG A 191 26.39 -8.30 -21.48
N PRO A 192 27.70 -8.21 -21.20
CA PRO A 192 28.58 -7.36 -21.97
C PRO A 192 28.70 -7.88 -23.40
N ALA A 193 28.91 -6.94 -24.31
CA ALA A 193 29.05 -7.25 -25.71
C ALA A 193 30.54 -7.44 -25.99
N LEU A 194 30.91 -8.49 -26.73
CA LEU A 194 32.32 -8.79 -27.04
C LEU A 194 32.64 -8.29 -28.45
N VAL A 195 33.65 -7.43 -28.53
CA VAL A 195 34.11 -6.81 -29.77
C VAL A 195 35.61 -6.93 -29.95
N GLY A 196 36.02 -7.32 -31.14
CA GLY A 196 37.39 -7.18 -31.64
C GLY A 196 37.54 -5.85 -32.37
N VAL A 197 38.49 -5.03 -31.95
CA VAL A 197 38.86 -3.80 -32.66
C VAL A 197 40.01 -4.13 -33.61
N VAL A 198 39.76 -4.06 -34.92
CA VAL A 198 40.84 -4.22 -35.90
C VAL A 198 41.51 -2.87 -36.09
N LYS A 199 42.75 -2.73 -35.60
CA LYS A 199 43.58 -1.57 -35.93
C LYS A 199 43.99 -1.70 -37.40
N LYS A 200 43.71 -0.66 -38.17
CA LYS A 200 44.22 -0.54 -39.54
C LYS A 200 45.75 -0.41 -39.45
N ALA A 201 46.47 -1.30 -40.13
CA ALA A 201 47.92 -1.24 -40.26
C ALA A 201 48.36 0.00 -41.06
#